data_AF-A0A9D6L7Q9-F1
#
_entry.id   AF-A0A9D6L7Q9-F1
#
_cell.length_a   1.000
_cell.length_b   1.000
_cell.length_c   1.000
_cell.angle_alpha   90.00
_cell.angle_beta   90.00
_cell.angle_gamma   90.00
#
_symmetry.space_group_name_H-M   'P 1'
#
loop_
_entity.id
_entity.type
_entity.pdbx_description
1 polymer ?
#
loop_
_entity_poly.entity_id
_entity_poly.type
_entity_poly.pdbx_seq_one_letter_code
_entity_poly.pdbx_strand_id
1 'polypeptide(L)'
;MKSPLAALATIATLAILGIAAPAYAQDGARVQLAIEQTDDLIARAQTVVAGADNSRAQIELDAAVGLEAQARTEFAAGHFLIALDLTTRARAHAGRAIALIAGLPDPDRVLAQLERTRELLDRAKERIEECDNDRARALLSAAVEMQTRAEGADRDGRFLAALQLTMSARERGLRAMRLCNSEDNMHEAADRALTRSDQLIARAKDVVAEHDRPPAQQALGRAIELENEAWVQFRADHLEASLRLTQSARTFAHRAIRLAGGS
;
A
#
# COMPACT_ATOMS: atom_id res chain seq x y z
N MET A 1 48.34 33.91 -41.82
CA MET A 1 49.15 33.30 -40.74
C MET A 1 48.50 31.95 -40.44
N LYS A 2 48.87 30.84 -41.10
CA LYS A 2 50.03 29.94 -40.86
C LYS A 2 50.09 29.40 -39.42
N SER A 3 49.35 28.28 -39.20
CA SER A 3 49.68 26.96 -38.58
C SER A 3 50.59 26.87 -37.32
N PRO A 4 50.77 25.68 -36.71
CA PRO A 4 49.84 24.66 -36.14
C PRO A 4 50.35 24.16 -34.74
N LEU A 5 49.71 23.14 -34.12
CA LEU A 5 50.29 22.10 -33.21
C LEU A 5 49.13 21.43 -32.44
N ALA A 6 48.54 20.33 -32.92
CA ALA A 6 49.01 18.95 -32.77
C ALA A 6 49.17 18.52 -31.30
N ALA A 7 48.07 18.08 -30.67
CA ALA A 7 48.09 17.30 -29.45
C ALA A 7 47.48 15.92 -29.76
N LEU A 8 48.36 14.94 -29.96
CA LEU A 8 48.06 13.52 -30.05
C LEU A 8 47.58 13.04 -28.68
N ALA A 9 46.26 12.87 -28.51
CA ALA A 9 45.68 12.19 -27.36
C ALA A 9 45.58 10.69 -27.69
N THR A 10 46.50 9.93 -27.13
CA THR A 10 46.56 8.46 -27.20
C THR A 10 45.37 7.88 -26.43
N ILE A 11 44.32 7.48 -27.15
CA ILE A 11 43.17 6.76 -26.57
C ILE A 11 43.61 5.33 -26.29
N ALA A 12 43.94 5.05 -25.02
CA ALA A 12 44.16 3.71 -24.51
C ALA A 12 42.79 3.01 -24.38
N THR A 13 42.40 2.27 -25.40
CA THR A 13 41.22 1.40 -25.40
C THR A 13 41.50 0.20 -24.50
N LEU A 14 41.25 0.35 -23.20
CA LEU A 14 41.32 -0.72 -22.22
C LEU A 14 40.15 -1.69 -22.48
N ALA A 15 40.46 -2.82 -23.11
CA ALA A 15 39.52 -3.91 -23.32
C ALA A 15 39.14 -4.52 -21.96
N ILE A 16 38.05 -4.04 -21.38
CA ILE A 16 37.36 -4.70 -20.27
C ILE A 16 36.70 -5.94 -20.87
N LEU A 17 37.47 -7.03 -20.97
CA LEU A 17 36.94 -8.39 -21.06
C LEU A 17 36.26 -8.70 -19.72
N GLY A 18 35.05 -8.17 -19.57
CA GLY A 18 34.14 -8.51 -18.49
C GLY A 18 33.83 -9.98 -18.60
N ILE A 19 34.44 -10.79 -17.74
CA ILE A 19 34.06 -12.16 -17.48
C ILE A 19 32.66 -12.07 -16.86
N ALA A 20 31.63 -12.08 -17.70
CA ALA A 20 30.26 -12.27 -17.26
C ALA A 20 30.20 -13.68 -16.68
N ALA A 21 30.44 -13.79 -15.37
CA ALA A 21 30.17 -15.02 -14.65
C ALA A 21 28.71 -15.41 -14.96
N PRO A 22 28.46 -16.63 -15.46
CA PRO A 22 27.13 -17.02 -15.87
C PRO A 22 26.18 -16.90 -14.67
N ALA A 23 25.08 -16.17 -14.86
CA ALA A 23 24.05 -15.94 -13.85
C ALA A 23 23.48 -17.24 -13.24
N TYR A 24 23.70 -18.39 -13.91
CA TYR A 24 23.38 -19.74 -13.45
C TYR A 24 23.98 -20.11 -12.08
N ALA A 25 25.09 -19.51 -11.65
CA ALA A 25 25.66 -19.80 -10.33
C ALA A 25 24.82 -19.25 -9.17
N GLN A 26 23.97 -18.24 -9.42
CA GLN A 26 23.15 -17.63 -8.37
C GLN A 26 21.93 -18.46 -7.99
N ASP A 27 21.41 -19.28 -8.92
CA ASP A 27 20.22 -20.11 -8.66
C ASP A 27 20.54 -21.28 -7.74
N GLY A 28 21.67 -21.96 -7.93
CA GLY A 28 22.04 -23.14 -7.14
C GLY A 28 22.17 -22.83 -5.63
N ALA A 29 22.86 -21.76 -5.27
CA ALA A 29 23.05 -21.39 -3.86
C ALA A 29 21.71 -21.05 -3.17
N ARG A 30 20.80 -20.40 -3.89
CA ARG A 30 19.46 -20.07 -3.38
C ARG A 30 18.61 -21.32 -3.16
N VAL A 31 18.62 -22.26 -4.10
CA VAL A 31 17.87 -23.52 -3.96
C VAL A 31 18.45 -24.38 -2.83
N GLN A 32 19.77 -24.43 -2.68
CA GLN A 32 20.43 -25.11 -1.57
C GLN A 32 19.98 -24.57 -0.21
N LEU A 33 19.96 -23.24 -0.04
CA LEU A 33 19.46 -22.61 1.19
C LEU A 33 17.98 -22.95 1.44
N ALA A 34 17.16 -23.02 0.39
CA ALA A 34 15.75 -23.37 0.53
C ALA A 34 15.55 -24.82 1.01
N ILE A 35 16.37 -25.76 0.52
CA ILE A 35 16.44 -27.16 0.96
C ILE A 35 16.81 -27.23 2.44
N GLU A 36 17.88 -26.56 2.85
CA GLU A 36 18.34 -26.53 4.24
C GLU A 36 17.25 -25.99 5.20
N GLN A 37 16.57 -24.92 4.81
CA GLN A 37 15.47 -24.36 5.60
C GLN A 37 14.27 -25.32 5.72
N THR A 38 13.97 -26.07 4.64
CA THR A 38 12.90 -27.06 4.65
C THR A 38 13.26 -28.26 5.54
N ASP A 39 14.52 -28.67 5.54
CA ASP A 39 15.02 -29.74 6.42
C ASP A 39 14.85 -29.41 7.89
N ASP A 40 15.26 -28.20 8.28
CA ASP A 40 15.09 -27.72 9.65
C ASP A 40 13.61 -27.74 10.05
N LEU A 41 12.70 -27.38 9.13
CA LEU A 41 11.26 -27.43 9.38
C LEU A 41 10.74 -28.87 9.50
N ILE A 42 11.18 -29.79 8.63
CA ILE A 42 10.83 -31.21 8.70
C ILE A 42 11.32 -31.82 10.02
N ALA A 43 12.55 -31.52 10.45
CA ALA A 43 13.08 -32.01 11.72
C ALA A 43 12.25 -31.52 12.92
N ARG A 44 11.81 -30.25 12.90
CA ARG A 44 10.86 -29.73 13.89
C ARG A 44 9.52 -30.44 13.83
N ALA A 45 8.98 -30.66 12.63
CA ALA A 45 7.71 -31.36 12.43
C ALA A 45 7.77 -32.80 12.95
N GLN A 46 8.86 -33.53 12.70
CA GLN A 46 9.11 -34.86 13.26
C GLN A 46 9.04 -34.86 14.79
N THR A 47 9.70 -33.87 15.42
CA THR A 47 9.70 -33.74 16.89
C THR A 47 8.29 -33.50 17.45
N VAL A 48 7.48 -32.67 16.77
CA VAL A 48 6.12 -32.34 17.20
C VAL A 48 5.15 -33.52 16.96
N VAL A 49 5.28 -34.22 15.84
CA VAL A 49 4.37 -35.30 15.43
C VAL A 49 4.64 -36.61 16.18
N ALA A 50 5.91 -36.92 16.51
CA ALA A 50 6.29 -38.19 17.15
C ALA A 50 5.56 -38.48 18.49
N GLY A 51 5.07 -37.45 19.19
CA GLY A 51 4.33 -37.59 20.44
C GLY A 51 2.80 -37.52 20.29
N ALA A 52 2.28 -37.33 19.08
CA ALA A 52 0.86 -37.08 18.85
C ALA A 52 0.19 -38.26 18.12
N ASP A 53 -0.94 -38.74 18.65
CA ASP A 53 -1.79 -39.72 17.97
C ASP A 53 -2.69 -39.03 16.93
N ASN A 54 -2.08 -38.56 15.84
CA ASN A 54 -2.78 -37.86 14.75
C ASN A 54 -2.30 -38.36 13.38
N SER A 55 -3.05 -39.33 12.84
CA SER A 55 -2.75 -39.96 11.54
C SER A 55 -2.68 -38.96 10.38
N ARG A 56 -3.48 -37.88 10.43
CA ARG A 56 -3.47 -36.86 9.39
C ARG A 56 -2.17 -36.05 9.41
N ALA A 57 -1.67 -35.69 10.59
CA ALA A 57 -0.39 -34.99 10.72
C ALA A 57 0.78 -35.88 10.27
N GLN A 58 0.72 -37.18 10.54
CA GLN A 58 1.72 -38.14 10.05
C GLN A 58 1.73 -38.23 8.52
N ILE A 59 0.56 -38.30 7.87
CA ILE A 59 0.47 -38.33 6.40
C ILE A 59 1.10 -37.07 5.77
N GLU A 60 0.84 -35.90 6.34
CA GLU A 60 1.46 -34.64 5.86
C GLU A 60 2.97 -34.68 6.05
N LEU A 61 3.47 -35.17 7.19
CA LEU A 61 4.90 -35.29 7.44
C LEU A 61 5.59 -36.27 6.47
N ASP A 62 4.98 -37.44 6.22
CA ASP A 62 5.52 -38.44 5.29
C ASP A 62 5.62 -37.88 3.87
N ALA A 63 4.59 -37.13 3.43
CA ALA A 63 4.61 -36.44 2.14
C ALA A 63 5.74 -35.39 2.07
N ALA A 64 5.96 -34.62 3.14
CA ALA A 64 7.04 -33.63 3.20
C ALA A 64 8.42 -34.29 3.03
N VAL A 65 8.69 -35.38 3.77
CA VAL A 65 9.96 -36.12 3.69
C VAL A 65 10.17 -36.69 2.29
N GLY A 66 9.14 -37.27 1.69
CA GLY A 66 9.22 -37.83 0.34
C GLY A 66 9.52 -36.78 -0.73
N LEU A 67 8.85 -35.63 -0.67
CA LEU A 67 9.07 -34.52 -1.60
C LEU A 67 10.47 -33.90 -1.44
N GLU A 68 10.96 -33.74 -0.22
CA GLU A 68 12.28 -33.16 0.03
C GLU A 68 13.41 -34.09 -0.46
N ALA A 69 13.25 -35.40 -0.29
CA ALA A 69 14.18 -36.38 -0.86
C ALA A 69 14.25 -36.30 -2.41
N GLN A 70 13.10 -36.11 -3.06
CA GLN A 70 13.05 -35.86 -4.51
C GLN A 70 13.71 -34.53 -4.86
N ALA A 71 13.44 -33.47 -4.10
CA ALA A 71 14.02 -32.14 -4.32
C ALA A 71 15.56 -32.18 -4.34
N ARG A 72 16.18 -32.89 -3.39
CA ARG A 72 17.64 -33.08 -3.36
C ARG A 72 18.19 -33.84 -4.56
N THR A 73 17.44 -34.83 -5.05
CA THR A 73 17.82 -35.63 -6.21
C THR A 73 17.84 -34.75 -7.47
N GLU A 74 16.79 -33.95 -7.67
CA GLU A 74 16.69 -32.98 -8.76
C GLU A 74 17.74 -31.87 -8.64
N PHE A 75 18.03 -31.41 -7.43
CA PHE A 75 19.10 -30.43 -7.17
C PHE A 75 20.47 -30.97 -7.59
N ALA A 76 20.79 -32.21 -7.20
CA ALA A 76 22.05 -32.88 -7.57
C ALA A 76 22.17 -33.11 -9.09
N ALA A 77 21.04 -33.25 -9.79
CA ALA A 77 20.98 -33.35 -11.25
C ALA A 77 21.09 -31.98 -11.96
N GLY A 78 21.13 -30.86 -11.23
CA GLY A 78 21.17 -29.50 -11.78
C GLY A 78 19.80 -28.95 -12.19
N HIS A 79 18.69 -29.64 -11.87
CA HIS A 79 17.33 -29.21 -12.18
C HIS A 79 16.77 -28.25 -11.12
N PHE A 80 17.40 -27.09 -10.96
CA PHE A 80 17.14 -26.17 -9.84
C PHE A 80 15.69 -25.69 -9.72
N LEU A 81 14.99 -25.43 -10.83
CA LEU A 81 13.58 -25.00 -10.79
C LEU A 81 12.65 -26.09 -10.26
N ILE A 82 12.89 -27.35 -10.63
CA ILE A 82 12.11 -28.50 -10.16
C ILE A 82 12.39 -28.74 -8.68
N ALA A 83 13.67 -28.72 -8.28
CA ALA A 83 14.07 -28.82 -6.89
C ALA A 83 13.42 -27.72 -6.01
N LEU A 84 13.36 -26.48 -6.51
CA LEU A 84 12.73 -25.37 -5.80
C LEU A 84 11.21 -25.55 -5.63
N ASP A 85 10.50 -26.05 -6.65
CA ASP A 85 9.08 -26.39 -6.53
C ASP A 85 8.85 -27.50 -5.50
N LEU A 86 9.60 -28.60 -5.60
CA LEU A 86 9.50 -29.75 -4.71
C LEU A 86 9.76 -29.37 -3.25
N THR A 87 10.83 -28.61 -2.96
CA THR A 87 11.13 -28.18 -1.58
C THR A 87 10.08 -27.20 -1.05
N THR A 88 9.49 -26.36 -1.90
CA THR A 88 8.40 -25.47 -1.50
C THR A 88 7.15 -26.26 -1.10
N ARG A 89 6.81 -27.30 -1.87
CA ARG A 89 5.70 -28.21 -1.55
C ARG A 89 5.98 -29.02 -0.29
N ALA A 90 7.21 -29.54 -0.13
CA ALA A 90 7.63 -30.25 1.07
C ALA A 90 7.47 -29.37 2.32
N ARG A 91 7.91 -28.10 2.25
CA ARG A 91 7.73 -27.11 3.33
C ARG A 91 6.26 -26.89 3.70
N ALA A 92 5.37 -26.79 2.71
CA ALA A 92 3.94 -26.64 2.95
C ALA A 92 3.35 -27.85 3.70
N HIS A 93 3.72 -29.07 3.30
CA HIS A 93 3.33 -30.30 3.98
C HIS A 93 3.86 -30.37 5.43
N ALA A 94 5.14 -30.06 5.65
CA ALA A 94 5.72 -30.01 7.00
C ALA A 94 5.03 -28.96 7.89
N GLY A 95 4.71 -27.79 7.33
CA GLY A 95 3.97 -26.74 8.01
C GLY A 95 2.55 -27.18 8.41
N ARG A 96 1.82 -27.86 7.53
CA ARG A 96 0.48 -28.41 7.82
C ARG A 96 0.52 -29.46 8.93
N ALA A 97 1.53 -30.33 8.93
CA ALA A 97 1.72 -31.32 9.99
C ALA A 97 1.86 -30.64 11.37
N ILE A 98 2.70 -29.61 11.48
CA ILE A 98 2.86 -28.82 12.71
C ILE A 98 1.54 -28.13 13.08
N ALA A 99 0.87 -27.50 12.11
CA ALA A 99 -0.35 -26.74 12.37
C ALA A 99 -1.49 -27.62 12.90
N LEU A 100 -1.62 -28.85 12.39
CA LEU A 100 -2.62 -29.82 12.86
C LEU A 100 -2.42 -30.22 14.32
N ILE A 101 -1.18 -30.36 14.78
CA ILE A 101 -0.88 -30.72 16.18
C ILE A 101 -1.01 -29.51 17.11
N ALA A 102 -0.49 -28.35 16.68
CA ALA A 102 -0.43 -27.15 17.51
C ALA A 102 -1.73 -26.31 17.50
N GLY A 103 -2.74 -26.71 16.74
CA GLY A 103 -3.98 -25.94 16.58
C GLY A 103 -3.77 -24.58 15.92
N LEU A 104 -2.73 -24.46 15.07
CA LEU A 104 -2.38 -23.22 14.38
C LEU A 104 -3.23 -23.03 13.11
N PRO A 105 -3.29 -21.80 12.57
CA PRO A 105 -3.88 -21.56 11.27
C PRO A 105 -3.20 -22.40 10.18
N ASP A 106 -4.02 -22.88 9.23
CA ASP A 106 -3.55 -23.58 8.04
C ASP A 106 -2.59 -22.70 7.22
N PRO A 107 -1.35 -23.16 6.93
CA PRO A 107 -0.36 -22.43 6.15
C PRO A 107 -0.87 -21.91 4.81
N ASP A 108 -1.68 -22.70 4.09
CA ASP A 108 -2.19 -22.31 2.77
C ASP A 108 -3.14 -21.10 2.90
N ARG A 109 -3.89 -21.02 4.01
CA ARG A 109 -4.71 -19.85 4.32
C ARG A 109 -3.87 -18.63 4.66
N VAL A 110 -2.76 -18.81 5.39
CA VAL A 110 -1.84 -17.70 5.72
C VAL A 110 -1.19 -17.15 4.45
N LEU A 111 -0.71 -18.03 3.56
CA LEU A 111 -0.15 -17.64 2.26
C LEU A 111 -1.17 -16.85 1.43
N ALA A 112 -2.42 -17.31 1.35
CA ALA A 112 -3.49 -16.58 0.67
C ALA A 112 -3.82 -15.21 1.32
N GLN A 113 -3.56 -15.02 2.62
CA GLN A 113 -3.68 -13.69 3.25
C GLN A 113 -2.50 -12.79 2.91
N LEU A 114 -1.28 -13.34 2.90
CA LEU A 114 -0.07 -12.61 2.52
C LEU A 114 -0.19 -12.07 1.10
N GLU A 115 -0.62 -12.91 0.14
CA GLU A 115 -0.76 -12.49 -1.27
C GLU A 115 -1.78 -11.36 -1.42
N ARG A 116 -2.99 -11.53 -0.87
CA ARG A 116 -4.04 -10.49 -0.92
C ARG A 116 -3.60 -9.19 -0.27
N THR A 117 -2.80 -9.26 0.80
CA THR A 117 -2.27 -8.05 1.43
C THR A 117 -1.20 -7.40 0.55
N ARG A 118 -0.32 -8.16 -0.11
CA ARG A 118 0.65 -7.63 -1.07
C ARG A 118 -0.04 -6.87 -2.21
N GLU A 119 -1.00 -7.51 -2.88
CA GLU A 119 -1.80 -6.88 -3.94
C GLU A 119 -2.53 -5.61 -3.47
N LEU A 120 -2.99 -5.58 -2.22
CA LEU A 120 -3.60 -4.39 -1.63
C LEU A 120 -2.57 -3.28 -1.41
N LEU A 121 -1.38 -3.61 -0.91
CA LEU A 121 -0.32 -2.63 -0.66
C LEU A 121 0.26 -2.07 -1.96
N ASP A 122 0.36 -2.89 -3.02
CA ASP A 122 0.78 -2.44 -4.34
C ASP A 122 -0.19 -1.41 -4.92
N ARG A 123 -1.50 -1.69 -4.87
CA ARG A 123 -2.53 -0.71 -5.27
C ARG A 123 -2.55 0.53 -4.37
N ALA A 124 -2.32 0.36 -3.08
CA ALA A 124 -2.23 1.48 -2.14
C ALA A 124 -1.03 2.37 -2.47
N LYS A 125 0.09 1.79 -2.91
CA LYS A 125 1.29 2.52 -3.33
C LYS A 125 1.01 3.39 -4.55
N GLU A 126 0.46 2.82 -5.62
CA GLU A 126 0.07 3.56 -6.83
C GLU A 126 -0.81 4.76 -6.49
N ARG A 127 -1.84 4.55 -5.64
CA ARG A 127 -2.77 5.60 -5.26
C ARG A 127 -2.18 6.67 -4.33
N ILE A 128 -1.22 6.30 -3.47
CA ILE A 128 -0.60 7.22 -2.52
C ILE A 128 0.55 8.01 -3.15
N GLU A 129 1.16 7.52 -4.24
CA GLU A 129 2.18 8.27 -4.98
C GLU A 129 1.64 9.59 -5.55
N GLU A 130 0.38 9.62 -5.96
CA GLU A 130 -0.33 10.83 -6.45
C GLU A 130 -0.86 11.72 -5.31
N CYS A 131 -0.77 11.24 -4.07
CA CYS A 131 -1.39 11.85 -2.91
C CYS A 131 -0.39 12.69 -2.11
N ASP A 132 -0.71 13.95 -1.84
CA ASP A 132 0.18 14.82 -1.05
C ASP A 132 -0.05 14.75 0.47
N ASN A 133 -0.20 13.52 0.99
CA ASN A 133 -0.40 13.27 2.41
C ASN A 133 0.77 12.51 3.04
N ASP A 134 1.65 13.22 3.74
CA ASP A 134 2.81 12.63 4.43
C ASP A 134 2.43 11.54 5.44
N ARG A 135 1.29 11.70 6.13
CA ARG A 135 0.82 10.73 7.10
C ARG A 135 0.34 9.44 6.42
N ALA A 136 -0.30 9.53 5.26
CA ALA A 136 -0.67 8.38 4.45
C ALA A 136 0.60 7.65 3.94
N ARG A 137 1.59 8.40 3.43
CA ARG A 137 2.90 7.87 3.03
C ARG A 137 3.59 7.10 4.17
N ALA A 138 3.63 7.69 5.37
CA ALA A 138 4.24 7.04 6.55
C ALA A 138 3.49 5.77 6.99
N LEU A 139 2.15 5.76 6.93
CA LEU A 139 1.35 4.57 7.25
C LEU A 139 1.58 3.44 6.25
N LEU A 140 1.66 3.77 4.94
CA LEU A 140 1.94 2.80 3.90
C LEU A 140 3.34 2.20 4.06
N SER A 141 4.36 3.03 4.29
CA SER A 141 5.74 2.55 4.53
C SER A 141 5.79 1.55 5.69
N ALA A 142 5.17 1.87 6.83
CA ALA A 142 5.09 0.94 7.96
C ALA A 142 4.29 -0.34 7.65
N ALA A 143 3.26 -0.26 6.79
CA ALA A 143 2.51 -1.42 6.35
C ALA A 143 3.37 -2.36 5.48
N VAL A 144 4.16 -1.81 4.56
CA VAL A 144 5.11 -2.57 3.73
C VAL A 144 6.15 -3.26 4.59
N GLU A 145 6.75 -2.56 5.56
CA GLU A 145 7.70 -3.18 6.51
C GLU A 145 7.05 -4.31 7.32
N MET A 146 5.80 -4.14 7.76
CA MET A 146 5.04 -5.20 8.43
C MET A 146 4.83 -6.42 7.54
N GLN A 147 4.46 -6.20 6.28
CA GLN A 147 4.27 -7.28 5.30
C GLN A 147 5.58 -8.02 5.02
N THR A 148 6.70 -7.32 4.84
CA THR A 148 8.03 -7.95 4.67
C THR A 148 8.39 -8.85 5.85
N ARG A 149 8.11 -8.38 7.08
CA ARG A 149 8.31 -9.20 8.30
C ARG A 149 7.34 -10.38 8.38
N ALA A 150 6.11 -10.22 7.92
CA ALA A 150 5.11 -11.29 7.86
C ALA A 150 5.60 -12.43 6.93
N GLU A 151 6.13 -12.08 5.76
CA GLU A 151 6.71 -13.02 4.79
C GLU A 151 8.00 -13.68 5.32
N GLY A 152 8.78 -12.98 6.13
CA GLY A 152 9.88 -13.58 6.89
C GLY A 152 9.39 -14.63 7.89
N ALA A 153 8.38 -14.27 8.70
CA ALA A 153 7.81 -15.18 9.69
C ALA A 153 7.18 -16.43 9.06
N ASP A 154 6.54 -16.30 7.90
CA ASP A 154 5.99 -17.42 7.13
C ASP A 154 7.07 -18.39 6.67
N ARG A 155 8.17 -17.87 6.09
CA ARG A 155 9.34 -18.68 5.71
C ARG A 155 9.96 -19.43 6.89
N ASP A 156 9.92 -18.84 8.08
CA ASP A 156 10.39 -19.47 9.32
C ASP A 156 9.40 -20.51 9.91
N GLY A 157 8.22 -20.69 9.30
CA GLY A 157 7.14 -21.55 9.80
C GLY A 157 6.37 -20.96 10.99
N ARG A 158 6.52 -19.66 11.29
CA ARG A 158 5.84 -18.95 12.38
C ARG A 158 4.49 -18.40 11.91
N PHE A 159 3.59 -19.28 11.49
CA PHE A 159 2.34 -18.93 10.80
C PHE A 159 1.40 -17.98 11.57
N LEU A 160 1.28 -18.12 12.89
CA LEU A 160 0.47 -17.22 13.70
C LEU A 160 1.02 -15.78 13.68
N ALA A 161 2.34 -15.63 13.82
CA ALA A 161 2.99 -14.33 13.78
C ALA A 161 2.88 -13.70 12.38
N ALA A 162 3.07 -14.50 11.32
CA ALA A 162 2.87 -14.07 9.94
C ALA A 162 1.44 -13.54 9.72
N LEU A 163 0.43 -14.29 10.19
CA LEU A 163 -0.98 -13.89 10.08
C LEU A 163 -1.26 -12.58 10.82
N GLN A 164 -0.77 -12.42 12.06
CA GLN A 164 -0.97 -11.19 12.83
C GLN A 164 -0.31 -9.97 12.15
N LEU A 165 0.92 -10.14 11.64
CA LEU A 165 1.64 -9.09 10.95
C LEU A 165 0.96 -8.69 9.64
N THR A 166 0.51 -9.63 8.81
CA THR A 166 -0.16 -9.30 7.54
C THR A 166 -1.51 -8.64 7.75
N MET A 167 -2.27 -9.05 8.78
CA MET A 167 -3.53 -8.37 9.12
C MET A 167 -3.28 -6.93 9.60
N SER A 168 -2.24 -6.70 10.39
CA SER A 168 -1.82 -5.36 10.82
C SER A 168 -1.34 -4.49 9.66
N ALA A 169 -0.58 -5.08 8.73
CA ALA A 169 -0.14 -4.42 7.50
C ALA A 169 -1.36 -3.99 6.67
N ARG A 170 -2.32 -4.89 6.47
CA ARG A 170 -3.56 -4.62 5.73
C ARG A 170 -4.36 -3.48 6.36
N GLU A 171 -4.55 -3.49 7.67
CA GLU A 171 -5.27 -2.44 8.38
C GLU A 171 -4.62 -1.06 8.14
N ARG A 172 -3.29 -0.99 8.25
CA ARG A 172 -2.52 0.24 8.01
C ARG A 172 -2.60 0.69 6.56
N GLY A 173 -2.48 -0.22 5.60
CA GLY A 173 -2.64 0.08 4.18
C GLY A 173 -4.03 0.64 3.86
N LEU A 174 -5.09 0.01 4.37
CA LEU A 174 -6.47 0.50 4.25
C LEU A 174 -6.67 1.86 4.91
N ARG A 175 -6.03 2.11 6.06
CA ARG A 175 -6.07 3.43 6.72
C ARG A 175 -5.35 4.50 5.91
N ALA A 176 -4.21 4.18 5.32
CA ALA A 176 -3.46 5.10 4.46
C ALA A 176 -4.30 5.51 3.24
N MET A 177 -4.93 4.55 2.55
CA MET A 177 -5.83 4.85 1.42
C MET A 177 -7.04 5.71 1.82
N ARG A 178 -7.60 5.50 3.03
CA ARG A 178 -8.70 6.34 3.52
C ARG A 178 -8.30 7.78 3.77
N LEU A 179 -7.09 8.02 4.29
CA LEU A 179 -6.57 9.38 4.48
C LEU A 179 -6.38 10.07 3.14
N CYS A 180 -5.84 9.35 2.16
CA CYS A 180 -5.69 9.89 0.83
C CYS A 180 -7.04 10.27 0.20
N ASN A 181 -8.01 9.35 0.24
CA ASN A 181 -9.35 9.63 -0.28
C ASN A 181 -10.07 10.75 0.47
N SER A 182 -9.75 11.02 1.74
CA SER A 182 -10.41 12.11 2.47
C SER A 182 -10.01 13.48 1.95
N GLU A 183 -8.77 13.66 1.47
CA GLU A 183 -8.32 14.93 0.89
C GLU A 183 -8.98 15.19 -0.46
N ASP A 184 -8.99 14.19 -1.36
CA ASP A 184 -9.72 14.27 -2.63
C ASP A 184 -11.19 14.64 -2.41
N ASN A 185 -11.83 13.99 -1.43
CA ASN A 185 -13.20 14.27 -1.06
C ASN A 185 -13.38 15.68 -0.50
N MET A 186 -12.39 16.22 0.23
CA MET A 186 -12.45 17.58 0.75
C MET A 186 -12.33 18.61 -0.36
N HIS A 187 -11.47 18.38 -1.34
CA HIS A 187 -11.33 19.29 -2.47
C HIS A 187 -12.63 19.33 -3.29
N GLU A 188 -13.18 18.17 -3.64
CA GLU A 188 -14.49 18.10 -4.31
C GLU A 188 -15.63 18.66 -3.45
N ALA A 189 -15.62 18.44 -2.13
CA ALA A 189 -16.63 18.97 -1.24
C ALA A 189 -16.57 20.50 -1.17
N ALA A 190 -15.38 21.08 -1.14
CA ALA A 190 -15.15 22.52 -1.16
C ALA A 190 -15.62 23.13 -2.50
N ASP A 191 -15.22 22.56 -3.64
CA ASP A 191 -15.65 23.02 -4.97
C ASP A 191 -17.19 23.00 -5.13
N ARG A 192 -17.84 21.89 -4.75
CA ARG A 192 -19.31 21.80 -4.74
C ARG A 192 -19.96 22.78 -3.76
N ALA A 193 -19.32 23.07 -2.62
CA ALA A 193 -19.85 24.02 -1.65
C ALA A 193 -19.79 25.46 -2.20
N LEU A 194 -18.66 25.86 -2.77
CA LEU A 194 -18.42 27.16 -3.40
C LEU A 194 -19.43 27.40 -4.54
N THR A 195 -19.50 26.47 -5.50
CA THR A 195 -20.43 26.56 -6.64
C THR A 195 -21.88 26.77 -6.20
N ARG A 196 -22.33 26.06 -5.17
CA ARG A 196 -23.70 26.24 -4.63
C ARG A 196 -23.89 27.55 -3.88
N SER A 197 -22.86 28.03 -3.21
CA SER A 197 -22.87 29.33 -2.53
C SER A 197 -22.92 30.46 -3.55
N ASP A 198 -22.14 30.40 -4.62
CA ASP A 198 -22.20 31.35 -5.75
C ASP A 198 -23.61 31.42 -6.36
N GLN A 199 -24.24 30.27 -6.61
CA GLN A 199 -25.63 30.22 -7.08
C GLN A 199 -26.63 30.82 -6.09
N LEU A 200 -26.42 30.66 -4.78
CA LEU A 200 -27.25 31.28 -3.75
C LEU A 200 -27.03 32.81 -3.70
N ILE A 201 -25.78 33.26 -3.78
CA ILE A 201 -25.42 34.68 -3.81
C ILE A 201 -25.97 35.35 -5.07
N ALA A 202 -25.92 34.70 -6.23
CA ALA A 202 -26.54 35.19 -7.45
C ALA A 202 -28.05 35.44 -7.26
N ARG A 203 -28.78 34.46 -6.72
CA ARG A 203 -30.21 34.63 -6.39
C ARG A 203 -30.45 35.73 -5.35
N ALA A 204 -29.57 35.84 -4.35
CA ALA A 204 -29.67 36.90 -3.36
C ALA A 204 -29.48 38.30 -3.98
N LYS A 205 -28.58 38.44 -4.97
CA LYS A 205 -28.40 39.70 -5.72
C LYS A 205 -29.70 40.11 -6.42
N ASP A 206 -30.35 39.18 -7.11
CA ASP A 206 -31.60 39.45 -7.84
C ASP A 206 -32.70 39.96 -6.91
N VAL A 207 -32.92 39.28 -5.77
CA VAL A 207 -33.95 39.64 -4.79
C VAL A 207 -33.65 40.98 -4.09
N VAL A 208 -32.38 41.21 -3.72
CA VAL A 208 -31.98 42.45 -3.02
C VAL A 208 -32.06 43.66 -3.95
N ALA A 209 -31.77 43.50 -5.24
CA ALA A 209 -31.84 44.57 -6.23
C ALA A 209 -33.27 45.11 -6.43
N GLU A 210 -34.29 44.28 -6.24
CA GLU A 210 -35.70 44.67 -6.43
C GLU A 210 -36.24 45.56 -5.28
N HIS A 211 -35.69 45.47 -4.06
CA HIS A 211 -36.30 46.05 -2.86
C HIS A 211 -35.49 47.18 -2.18
N ASP A 212 -34.30 47.51 -2.68
CA ASP A 212 -33.38 48.59 -2.24
C ASP A 212 -33.34 48.86 -0.72
N ARG A 213 -33.17 47.79 0.08
CA ARG A 213 -33.08 47.90 1.55
C ARG A 213 -31.63 47.88 2.02
N PRO A 214 -31.12 48.93 2.71
CA PRO A 214 -29.73 48.99 3.14
C PRO A 214 -29.25 47.81 4.00
N PRO A 215 -30.04 47.28 4.96
CA PRO A 215 -29.61 46.10 5.74
C PRO A 215 -29.44 44.83 4.90
N ALA A 216 -30.25 44.68 3.85
CA ALA A 216 -30.16 43.54 2.93
C ALA A 216 -28.92 43.66 2.04
N GLN A 217 -28.61 44.87 1.56
CA GLN A 217 -27.39 45.17 0.82
C GLN A 217 -26.12 44.91 1.63
N GLN A 218 -26.09 45.34 2.90
CA GLN A 218 -24.95 45.09 3.78
C GLN A 218 -24.72 43.59 4.00
N ALA A 219 -25.77 42.82 4.25
CA ALA A 219 -25.67 41.38 4.42
C ALA A 219 -25.18 40.69 3.14
N LEU A 220 -25.67 41.12 1.97
CA LEU A 220 -25.21 40.61 0.67
C LEU A 220 -23.75 40.95 0.40
N GLY A 221 -23.32 42.18 0.66
CA GLY A 221 -21.93 42.61 0.53
C GLY A 221 -21.00 41.72 1.37
N ARG A 222 -21.39 41.45 2.63
CA ARG A 222 -20.61 40.54 3.49
C ARG A 222 -20.57 39.11 2.97
N ALA A 223 -21.66 38.60 2.40
CA ALA A 223 -21.68 37.28 1.78
C ALA A 223 -20.67 37.19 0.62
N ILE A 224 -20.64 38.20 -0.25
CA ILE A 224 -19.74 38.28 -1.41
C ILE A 224 -18.26 38.35 -0.96
N GLU A 225 -17.95 39.17 0.04
CA GLU A 225 -16.59 39.26 0.61
C GLU A 225 -16.10 37.90 1.11
N LEU A 226 -16.93 37.22 1.92
CA LEU A 226 -16.60 35.91 2.47
C LEU A 226 -16.44 34.84 1.40
N GLU A 227 -17.28 34.86 0.35
CA GLU A 227 -17.17 33.90 -0.75
C GLU A 227 -15.91 34.13 -1.58
N ASN A 228 -15.56 35.39 -1.86
CA ASN A 228 -14.31 35.73 -2.54
C ASN A 228 -13.09 35.27 -1.75
N GLU A 229 -13.11 35.47 -0.42
CA GLU A 229 -12.05 34.98 0.46
C GLU A 229 -12.02 33.44 0.49
N ALA A 230 -13.18 32.77 0.47
CA ALA A 230 -13.26 31.31 0.38
C ALA A 230 -12.60 30.79 -0.90
N TRP A 231 -12.84 31.42 -2.05
CA TRP A 231 -12.17 31.11 -3.32
C TRP A 231 -10.66 31.35 -3.28
N VAL A 232 -10.19 32.36 -2.54
CA VAL A 232 -8.74 32.57 -2.32
C VAL A 232 -8.15 31.42 -1.51
N GLN A 233 -8.80 31.04 -0.40
CA GLN A 233 -8.35 29.91 0.44
C GLN A 233 -8.37 28.59 -0.33
N PHE A 234 -9.40 28.34 -1.14
CA PHE A 234 -9.49 27.14 -1.97
C PHE A 234 -8.33 27.02 -2.97
N ARG A 235 -7.99 28.11 -3.66
CA ARG A 235 -6.85 28.13 -4.61
C ARG A 235 -5.49 28.01 -3.92
N ALA A 236 -5.42 28.32 -2.62
CA ALA A 236 -4.24 28.11 -1.79
C ALA A 236 -4.24 26.72 -1.11
N ASP A 237 -5.14 25.82 -1.50
CA ASP A 237 -5.35 24.49 -0.94
C ASP A 237 -5.69 24.45 0.57
N HIS A 238 -6.18 25.57 1.11
CA HIS A 238 -6.67 25.66 2.48
C HIS A 238 -8.16 25.27 2.55
N LEU A 239 -8.45 24.01 2.23
CA LEU A 239 -9.82 23.51 2.00
C LEU A 239 -10.75 23.67 3.21
N GLU A 240 -10.27 23.43 4.43
CA GLU A 240 -11.07 23.63 5.65
C GLU A 240 -11.45 25.10 5.87
N ALA A 241 -10.50 26.02 5.65
CA ALA A 241 -10.74 27.46 5.78
C ALA A 241 -11.76 27.92 4.73
N SER A 242 -11.61 27.46 3.48
CA SER A 242 -12.57 27.69 2.40
C SER A 242 -13.98 27.25 2.79
N LEU A 243 -14.16 25.99 3.22
CA LEU A 243 -15.47 25.45 3.61
C LEU A 243 -16.14 26.27 4.73
N ARG A 244 -15.38 26.69 5.73
CA ARG A 244 -15.89 27.52 6.84
C ARG A 244 -16.34 28.91 6.36
N LEU A 245 -15.58 29.52 5.46
CA LEU A 245 -15.91 30.83 4.86
C LEU A 245 -17.16 30.72 3.99
N THR A 246 -17.25 29.69 3.13
CA THR A 246 -18.44 29.41 2.30
C THR A 246 -19.70 29.20 3.14
N GLN A 247 -19.61 28.49 4.26
CA GLN A 247 -20.76 28.32 5.17
C GLN A 247 -21.22 29.65 5.78
N SER A 248 -20.27 30.52 6.12
CA SER A 248 -20.54 31.86 6.63
C SER A 248 -21.18 32.73 5.53
N ALA A 249 -20.65 32.71 4.31
CA ALA A 249 -21.19 33.42 3.15
C ALA A 249 -22.66 33.04 2.89
N ARG A 250 -22.98 31.74 2.88
CA ARG A 250 -24.36 31.24 2.72
C ARG A 250 -25.31 31.74 3.81
N THR A 251 -24.84 31.81 5.05
CA THR A 251 -25.62 32.33 6.18
C THR A 251 -26.00 33.80 5.95
N PHE A 252 -25.05 34.61 5.49
CA PHE A 252 -25.29 36.02 5.15
C PHE A 252 -26.17 36.17 3.90
N ALA A 253 -26.01 35.35 2.87
CA ALA A 253 -26.85 35.37 1.68
C ALA A 253 -28.32 35.05 2.00
N HIS A 254 -28.58 34.01 2.81
CA HIS A 254 -29.95 33.72 3.29
C HIS A 254 -30.53 34.84 4.16
N ARG A 255 -29.70 35.52 4.97
CA ARG A 255 -30.12 36.70 5.74
C ARG A 255 -30.50 37.86 4.82
N ALA A 256 -29.71 38.13 3.78
CA ALA A 256 -29.99 39.18 2.80
C ALA A 256 -31.35 38.96 2.11
N ILE A 257 -31.62 37.73 1.65
CA ILE A 257 -32.90 37.36 1.03
C ILE A 257 -34.08 37.63 1.98
N ARG A 258 -33.98 37.22 3.25
CA ARG A 258 -35.04 37.49 4.26
C ARG A 258 -35.29 38.97 4.49
N LEU A 259 -34.23 39.77 4.62
CA LEU A 259 -34.32 41.20 4.86
C LEU A 259 -34.93 41.94 3.66
N ALA A 260 -34.65 41.49 2.44
CA ALA A 260 -35.24 42.03 1.21
C ALA A 260 -36.74 41.70 1.10
N GLY A 261 -37.14 40.44 1.36
CA GLY A 261 -38.53 39.98 1.20
C GLY A 261 -39.55 40.60 2.15
N GLY A 262 -39.11 41.17 3.28
CA GLY A 262 -40.01 41.76 4.29
C GLY A 262 -40.90 40.71 4.94
N SER A 263 -40.50 40.22 6.12
CA SER A 263 -41.39 39.48 7.02
C SER A 263 -42.53 40.37 7.51
#